data_AF-A0A931MAC5-F1
#
_entry.id   AF-A0A931MAC5-F1
#
_cell.length_a   1.000
_cell.length_b   1.000
_cell.length_c   1.000
_cell.angle_alpha   90.00
_cell.angle_beta   90.00
_cell.angle_gamma   90.00
#
_symmetry.space_group_name_H-M   'P 1'
#
loop_
_entity.id
_entity.type
_entity.pdbx_description
1 polymer ?
#
loop_
_entity_poly.entity_id
_entity_poly.type
_entity_poly.pdbx_seq_one_letter_code
_entity_poly.pdbx_strand_id
1 'polypeptide(L)'
;YNSSANGDKHLNVRIGNNVYGIENYREAFYRPDLVKLALSGGSLKDFKTLADVKQPPVVTIVDTPKSANKDEAKVTLKIVDIGGGIGDVRLYLNGSAVVLDSARGVKIVPTNKNEVLKTYNLKLTNGINTIRAIAFNGDNTMQSNDVLHEITASFKSLTKPSLNAIIVGINEYKNPKLQLKYAVSDAELFENTLKNVTAGLFEKVNIKKLITKENTTNENIIKELKAYKALNPDDVFVFFVASHGTVDDGEYFLITSNVGSTRTEKLKTDALPQGMLKELIANIPATKKLIIIDTCSAGALGEAIQVAMLTRGMSEDTAMKILSRAVGSTILSASTSLQEAVEGYQGHGLFTYVLVEGLKGKADKGKTGYVKTTELADYVDSEVPVLAEKVFKKSQYPTISISGQAFPIGKTGK
;
A
#
# COMPACT_ATOMS: atom_id res chain seq x y z
N TYR A 1 -19.39 4.67 -0.21
CA TYR A 1 -19.42 5.04 1.21
C TYR A 1 -18.10 5.67 1.63
N ASN A 2 -18.12 6.40 2.74
CA ASN A 2 -16.96 6.86 3.50
C ASN A 2 -17.23 6.58 4.98
N SER A 3 -16.20 6.49 5.82
CA SER A 3 -16.35 6.24 7.25
C SER A 3 -15.22 6.87 8.05
N SER A 4 -15.48 7.16 9.33
CA SER A 4 -14.42 7.39 10.30
C SER A 4 -13.59 6.12 10.50
N ALA A 5 -12.47 6.24 11.22
CA ALA A 5 -11.70 5.09 11.64
C ALA A 5 -12.59 4.11 12.41
N ASN A 6 -12.66 2.85 11.95
CA ASN A 6 -13.49 1.77 12.49
C ASN A 6 -15.01 1.95 12.36
N GLY A 7 -15.52 3.06 11.81
CA GLY A 7 -16.95 3.26 11.65
C GLY A 7 -17.61 2.28 10.68
N ASP A 8 -16.85 1.79 9.70
CA ASP A 8 -17.30 0.76 8.74
C ASP A 8 -17.70 -0.55 9.43
N LYS A 9 -17.04 -0.92 10.53
CA LYS A 9 -17.32 -2.17 11.29
C LYS A 9 -18.73 -2.24 11.91
N HIS A 10 -19.44 -1.12 11.97
CA HIS A 10 -20.77 -1.04 12.57
C HIS A 10 -21.90 -1.02 11.53
N LEU A 11 -21.58 -1.02 10.24
CA LEU A 11 -22.55 -1.02 9.16
C LEU A 11 -22.58 -2.39 8.49
N ASN A 12 -23.74 -3.05 8.52
CA ASN A 12 -23.95 -4.34 7.90
C ASN A 12 -24.87 -4.24 6.68
N VAL A 13 -24.58 -5.04 5.66
CA VAL A 13 -25.39 -5.28 4.47
C VAL A 13 -25.90 -6.72 4.52
N ARG A 14 -27.22 -6.89 4.50
CA ARG A 14 -27.87 -8.20 4.46
C ARG A 14 -28.27 -8.54 3.04
N ILE A 15 -27.79 -9.67 2.52
CA ILE A 15 -28.22 -10.24 1.23
C ILE A 15 -28.83 -11.61 1.50
N GLY A 16 -30.16 -11.70 1.40
CA GLY A 16 -30.90 -12.90 1.79
C GLY A 16 -30.67 -13.26 3.26
N ASN A 17 -30.09 -14.43 3.51
CA ASN A 17 -29.75 -14.90 4.85
C ASN A 17 -28.31 -14.60 5.28
N ASN A 18 -27.48 -14.06 4.39
CA ASN A 18 -26.09 -13.74 4.69
C ASN A 18 -25.98 -12.29 5.17
N VAL A 19 -25.16 -12.08 6.20
CA VAL A 19 -24.82 -10.76 6.72
C VAL A 19 -23.34 -10.52 6.46
N TYR A 20 -23.06 -9.38 5.83
CA TYR A 20 -21.72 -8.90 5.52
C TYR A 20 -21.57 -7.53 6.13
N GLY A 21 -20.38 -7.17 6.61
CA GLY A 21 -20.08 -5.79 6.94
C GLY A 21 -19.88 -4.96 5.67
N ILE A 22 -20.03 -3.65 5.75
CA ILE A 22 -19.77 -2.78 4.60
C ILE A 22 -18.30 -2.86 4.15
N GLU A 23 -17.40 -3.26 5.04
CA GLU A 23 -16.00 -3.48 4.73
C GLU A 23 -15.77 -4.61 3.71
N ASN A 24 -16.70 -5.56 3.59
CA ASN A 24 -16.64 -6.57 2.54
C ASN A 24 -16.70 -5.94 1.14
N TYR A 25 -17.28 -4.74 1.02
CA TYR A 25 -17.42 -3.99 -0.23
C TYR A 25 -16.34 -2.91 -0.40
N ARG A 26 -15.37 -2.83 0.52
CA ARG A 26 -14.45 -1.70 0.61
C ARG A 26 -13.70 -1.40 -0.69
N GLU A 27 -13.21 -2.42 -1.38
CA GLU A 27 -12.41 -2.20 -2.61
C GLU A 27 -13.20 -1.51 -3.71
N ALA A 28 -14.48 -1.81 -3.85
CA ALA A 28 -15.34 -1.22 -4.87
C ALA A 28 -16.08 0.03 -4.38
N PHE A 29 -16.42 0.12 -3.09
CA PHE A 29 -17.37 1.11 -2.58
C PHE A 29 -16.79 2.11 -1.58
N TYR A 30 -15.56 1.98 -1.10
CA TYR A 30 -14.92 3.04 -0.33
C TYR A 30 -14.47 4.15 -1.27
N ARG A 31 -15.36 5.13 -1.44
CA ARG A 31 -15.26 6.25 -2.39
C ARG A 31 -15.64 7.56 -1.71
N PRO A 32 -14.77 8.11 -0.84
CA PRO A 32 -14.97 9.42 -0.20
C PRO A 32 -15.21 10.54 -1.21
N ASP A 33 -14.61 10.45 -2.39
CA ASP A 33 -14.81 11.34 -3.52
C ASP A 33 -16.27 11.35 -4.01
N LEU A 34 -16.89 10.17 -4.18
CA LEU A 34 -18.30 10.07 -4.57
C LEU A 34 -19.25 10.55 -3.47
N VAL A 35 -18.87 10.37 -2.20
CA VAL A 35 -19.63 10.94 -1.07
C VAL A 35 -19.59 12.47 -1.12
N LYS A 36 -18.41 13.07 -1.37
CA LYS A 36 -18.29 14.53 -1.55
C LYS A 36 -19.11 15.02 -2.74
N LEU A 37 -19.04 14.33 -3.89
CA LEU A 37 -19.81 14.64 -5.09
C LEU A 37 -21.32 14.66 -4.82
N ALA A 38 -21.83 13.65 -4.13
CA ALA A 38 -23.25 13.57 -3.77
C ALA A 38 -23.66 14.70 -2.82
N LEU A 39 -22.84 15.01 -1.82
CA LEU A 39 -23.10 16.10 -0.87
C LEU A 39 -23.08 17.48 -1.56
N SER A 40 -22.32 17.65 -2.64
CA SER A 40 -22.35 18.86 -3.47
C SER A 40 -23.46 18.88 -4.53
N GLY A 41 -24.41 17.93 -4.49
CA GLY A 41 -25.54 17.85 -5.43
C GLY A 41 -25.21 17.21 -6.78
N GLY A 42 -24.05 16.56 -6.92
CA GLY A 42 -23.68 15.80 -8.10
C GLY A 42 -24.45 14.49 -8.24
N SER A 43 -24.64 14.04 -9.49
CA SER A 43 -25.33 12.77 -9.79
C SER A 43 -24.43 11.57 -9.52
N LEU A 44 -25.01 10.50 -8.95
CA LEU A 44 -24.37 9.19 -8.79
C LEU A 44 -24.90 8.12 -9.75
N LYS A 45 -25.76 8.47 -10.72
CA LYS A 45 -26.55 7.52 -11.52
C LYS A 45 -25.71 6.49 -12.29
N ASP A 46 -24.52 6.87 -12.73
CA ASP A 46 -23.66 6.04 -13.58
C ASP A 46 -22.65 5.18 -12.79
N PHE A 47 -22.69 5.24 -11.45
CA PHE A 47 -21.80 4.45 -10.60
C PHE A 47 -22.45 3.13 -10.16
N LYS A 48 -21.61 2.10 -10.01
CA LYS A 48 -22.02 0.78 -9.53
C LYS A 48 -22.73 0.90 -8.18
N THR A 49 -23.80 0.13 -7.99
CA THR A 49 -24.56 0.03 -6.74
C THR A 49 -24.26 -1.29 -6.03
N LEU A 50 -24.57 -1.38 -4.74
CA LEU A 50 -24.44 -2.63 -3.98
C LEU A 50 -25.28 -3.77 -4.58
N ALA A 51 -26.36 -3.46 -5.30
CA ALA A 51 -27.21 -4.45 -5.95
C ALA A 51 -26.53 -5.11 -7.16
N ASP A 52 -25.54 -4.46 -7.78
CA ASP A 52 -24.79 -4.98 -8.93
C ASP A 52 -23.65 -5.92 -8.52
N VAL A 53 -23.47 -6.16 -7.22
CA VAL A 53 -22.36 -6.91 -6.66
C VAL A 53 -22.77 -8.36 -6.45
N LYS A 54 -22.02 -9.27 -7.08
CA LYS A 54 -22.20 -10.71 -6.86
C LYS A 54 -21.68 -11.12 -5.50
N GLN A 55 -22.29 -12.15 -4.89
CA GLN A 55 -21.85 -12.64 -3.58
C GLN A 55 -20.41 -13.19 -3.63
N PRO A 56 -19.61 -13.02 -2.56
CA PRO A 56 -18.27 -13.56 -2.47
C PRO A 56 -18.33 -15.05 -2.14
N PRO A 57 -17.26 -15.82 -2.45
CA PRO A 57 -17.18 -17.21 -2.02
C PRO A 57 -17.14 -17.32 -0.49
N VAL A 58 -17.48 -18.50 0.02
CA VAL A 58 -17.29 -18.87 1.43
C VAL A 58 -15.90 -19.44 1.60
N VAL A 59 -15.14 -18.92 2.57
CA VAL A 59 -13.77 -19.39 2.88
C VAL A 59 -13.78 -20.10 4.22
N THR A 60 -12.99 -21.16 4.34
CA THR A 60 -12.66 -21.83 5.60
C THR A 60 -11.19 -22.24 5.60
N ILE A 61 -10.54 -22.23 6.76
CA ILE A 61 -9.18 -22.76 6.93
C ILE A 61 -9.32 -24.21 7.40
N VAL A 62 -8.75 -25.14 6.64
CA VAL A 62 -8.79 -26.59 6.89
C VAL A 62 -7.36 -27.14 6.90
N ASP A 63 -7.14 -28.33 7.46
CA ASP A 63 -5.87 -29.06 7.40
C ASP A 63 -4.62 -28.21 7.72
N THR A 64 -4.78 -27.23 8.62
CA THR A 64 -3.76 -26.26 8.99
C THR A 64 -3.38 -26.48 10.46
N PRO A 65 -2.09 -26.65 10.79
CA PRO A 65 -1.67 -27.00 12.14
C PRO A 65 -1.92 -25.85 13.12
N LYS A 66 -2.13 -26.16 14.41
CA LYS A 66 -2.19 -25.15 15.48
C LYS A 66 -0.82 -24.80 16.05
N SER A 67 0.20 -25.61 15.75
CA SER A 67 1.56 -25.41 16.23
C SER A 67 2.58 -25.82 15.17
N ALA A 68 3.73 -25.14 15.13
CA ALA A 68 4.83 -25.48 14.24
C ALA A 68 6.16 -25.48 15.01
N ASN A 69 7.03 -26.44 14.71
CA ASN A 69 8.42 -26.49 15.22
C ASN A 69 9.44 -25.97 14.20
N LYS A 70 8.95 -25.36 13.13
CA LYS A 70 9.71 -24.77 12.02
C LYS A 70 9.24 -23.33 11.80
N ASP A 71 10.01 -22.60 11.03
CA ASP A 71 9.73 -21.24 10.56
C ASP A 71 8.76 -21.21 9.36
N GLU A 72 8.09 -22.32 9.06
CA GLU A 72 7.09 -22.42 8.00
C GLU A 72 5.94 -23.36 8.38
N ALA A 73 4.75 -23.13 7.84
CA ALA A 73 3.62 -24.03 7.91
C ALA A 73 2.75 -23.98 6.65
N LYS A 74 2.13 -25.13 6.34
CA LYS A 74 1.11 -25.23 5.30
C LYS A 74 -0.22 -24.71 5.83
N VAL A 75 -0.82 -23.79 5.09
CA VAL A 75 -2.15 -23.23 5.33
C VAL A 75 -3.04 -23.60 4.16
N THR A 76 -4.08 -24.38 4.42
CA THR A 76 -5.02 -24.83 3.38
C THR A 76 -6.34 -24.10 3.51
N LEU A 77 -6.74 -23.41 2.44
CA LEU A 77 -8.02 -22.76 2.31
C LEU A 77 -8.96 -23.66 1.53
N LYS A 78 -10.15 -23.90 2.09
CA LYS A 78 -11.30 -24.40 1.35
C LYS A 78 -12.18 -23.23 0.95
N ILE A 79 -12.35 -23.04 -0.35
CA ILE A 79 -13.08 -21.93 -0.96
C ILE A 79 -14.27 -22.49 -1.74
N VAL A 80 -15.48 -22.07 -1.38
CA VAL A 80 -16.73 -22.52 -2.00
C VAL A 80 -17.39 -21.36 -2.73
N ASP A 81 -17.53 -21.47 -4.05
CA ASP A 81 -18.28 -20.52 -4.85
C ASP A 81 -19.79 -20.68 -4.62
N ILE A 82 -20.45 -19.58 -4.28
CA ILE A 82 -21.90 -19.51 -4.05
C ILE A 82 -22.63 -18.74 -5.16
N GLY A 83 -22.01 -18.59 -6.33
CA GLY A 83 -22.62 -18.04 -7.55
C GLY A 83 -21.99 -16.73 -8.04
N GLY A 84 -20.98 -16.20 -7.34
CA GLY A 84 -20.28 -14.98 -7.73
C GLY A 84 -18.91 -15.20 -8.36
N GLY A 85 -18.42 -16.44 -8.42
CA GLY A 85 -17.07 -16.77 -8.85
C GLY A 85 -16.05 -16.62 -7.73
N ILE A 86 -14.84 -17.14 -7.98
CA ILE A 86 -13.68 -17.00 -7.10
C ILE A 86 -12.69 -16.05 -7.76
N GLY A 87 -12.49 -14.89 -7.16
CA GLY A 87 -11.49 -13.90 -7.53
C GLY A 87 -10.20 -14.07 -6.73
N ASP A 88 -9.58 -12.95 -6.40
CA ASP A 88 -8.32 -12.90 -5.66
C ASP A 88 -8.45 -13.58 -4.30
N VAL A 89 -7.41 -14.30 -3.89
CA VAL A 89 -7.28 -14.89 -2.55
C VAL A 89 -6.16 -14.18 -1.82
N ARG A 90 -6.41 -13.77 -0.57
CA ARG A 90 -5.42 -13.05 0.24
C ARG A 90 -5.25 -13.68 1.61
N LEU A 91 -4.00 -13.87 2.00
CA LEU A 91 -3.62 -14.29 3.33
C LEU A 91 -2.81 -13.19 3.99
N TYR A 92 -3.16 -12.91 5.24
CA TYR A 92 -2.48 -11.97 6.10
C TYR A 92 -1.85 -12.72 7.24
N LEU A 93 -0.61 -12.36 7.56
CA LEU A 93 0.13 -12.83 8.72
C LEU A 93 0.34 -11.64 9.65
N ASN A 94 -0.16 -11.74 10.88
CA ASN A 94 -0.02 -10.70 11.91
C ASN A 94 -0.49 -9.31 11.46
N GLY A 95 -1.50 -9.27 10.58
CA GLY A 95 -2.11 -8.04 10.04
C GLY A 95 -1.51 -7.51 8.73
N SER A 96 -0.40 -8.07 8.24
CA SER A 96 0.22 -7.73 6.95
C SER A 96 -0.13 -8.78 5.91
N ALA A 97 -0.48 -8.38 4.68
CA ALA A 97 -0.67 -9.34 3.59
C ALA A 97 0.67 -10.00 3.27
N VAL A 98 0.70 -11.32 3.14
CA VAL A 98 1.91 -12.09 2.77
C VAL A 98 1.69 -12.94 1.52
N VAL A 99 0.42 -13.12 1.13
CA VAL A 99 0.01 -13.75 -0.12
C VAL A 99 -1.11 -12.93 -0.74
N LEU A 100 -0.93 -12.60 -2.01
CA LEU A 100 -2.00 -12.19 -2.91
C LEU A 100 -1.91 -13.10 -4.14
N ASP A 101 -2.86 -14.02 -4.22
CA ASP A 101 -3.00 -15.01 -5.28
C ASP A 101 -4.13 -14.57 -6.20
N SER A 102 -3.74 -13.88 -7.28
CA SER A 102 -4.65 -13.40 -8.31
C SER A 102 -5.17 -14.57 -9.14
N ALA A 103 -6.50 -14.73 -9.23
CA ALA A 103 -7.15 -15.80 -10.00
C ALA A 103 -6.82 -15.80 -11.51
N ARG A 104 -6.13 -14.76 -12.02
CA ARG A 104 -5.70 -14.63 -13.42
C ARG A 104 -4.62 -15.63 -13.86
N GLY A 105 -4.00 -16.38 -12.93
CA GLY A 105 -2.84 -17.23 -13.22
C GLY A 105 -2.96 -18.73 -12.95
N VAL A 106 -4.10 -19.25 -12.46
CA VAL A 106 -4.19 -20.64 -11.99
C VAL A 106 -5.39 -21.36 -12.61
N LYS A 107 -5.12 -22.46 -13.33
CA LYS A 107 -6.15 -23.46 -13.65
C LYS A 107 -6.57 -24.12 -12.34
N ILE A 108 -7.77 -23.79 -11.87
CA ILE A 108 -8.44 -24.47 -10.77
C ILE A 108 -8.53 -25.95 -11.13
N VAL A 109 -7.99 -26.84 -10.28
CA VAL A 109 -8.29 -28.28 -10.35
C VAL A 109 -9.57 -28.46 -9.51
N PRO A 110 -10.74 -28.63 -10.12
CA PRO A 110 -11.99 -28.73 -9.37
C PRO A 110 -12.03 -30.09 -8.70
N THR A 111 -12.14 -30.13 -7.38
CA THR A 111 -12.46 -31.35 -6.63
C THR A 111 -13.97 -31.61 -6.62
N ASN A 112 -14.79 -30.55 -6.77
CA ASN A 112 -16.23 -30.54 -7.04
C ASN A 112 -16.59 -29.24 -7.80
N LYS A 113 -17.70 -29.18 -8.55
CA LYS A 113 -18.02 -28.07 -9.49
C LYS A 113 -17.94 -26.63 -8.89
N ASN A 114 -18.07 -26.47 -7.56
CA ASN A 114 -18.06 -25.17 -6.88
C ASN A 114 -17.05 -25.08 -5.72
N GLU A 115 -16.13 -26.03 -5.55
CA GLU A 115 -15.18 -26.06 -4.43
C GLU A 115 -13.73 -26.11 -4.91
N VAL A 116 -12.87 -25.33 -4.26
CA VAL A 116 -11.43 -25.27 -4.53
C VAL A 116 -10.65 -25.35 -3.23
N LEU A 117 -9.65 -26.24 -3.19
CA LEU A 117 -8.65 -26.28 -2.13
C LEU A 117 -7.38 -25.57 -2.62
N LYS A 118 -6.88 -24.61 -1.84
CA LYS A 118 -5.60 -23.94 -2.09
C LYS A 118 -4.70 -24.05 -0.87
N THR A 119 -3.51 -24.61 -1.04
CA THR A 119 -2.52 -24.74 0.04
C THR A 119 -1.37 -23.79 -0.20
N TYR A 120 -1.05 -22.99 0.81
CA TYR A 120 0.04 -22.02 0.81
C TYR A 120 1.08 -22.44 1.85
N ASN A 121 2.37 -22.38 1.50
CA ASN A 121 3.44 -22.53 2.48
C ASN A 121 3.82 -21.14 3.01
N LEU A 122 3.41 -20.81 4.23
CA LEU A 122 3.69 -19.52 4.85
C LEU A 122 4.92 -19.63 5.74
N LYS A 123 5.84 -18.67 5.59
CA LYS A 123 6.85 -18.42 6.62
C LYS A 123 6.17 -17.84 7.87
N LEU A 124 6.67 -18.19 9.04
CA LEU A 124 6.14 -17.80 10.35
C LEU A 124 7.17 -16.96 11.13
N THR A 125 6.68 -16.10 12.02
CA THR A 125 7.49 -15.51 13.10
C THR A 125 7.53 -16.49 14.27
N ASN A 126 8.55 -16.38 15.14
CA ASN A 126 8.53 -17.14 16.39
C ASN A 126 7.39 -16.64 17.29
N GLY A 127 6.74 -17.54 18.04
CA GLY A 127 5.58 -17.23 18.86
C GLY A 127 4.24 -17.36 18.12
N ILE A 128 3.26 -16.53 18.49
CA ILE A 128 1.90 -16.59 17.96
C ILE A 128 1.86 -15.92 16.58
N ASN A 129 1.33 -16.66 15.61
CA ASN A 129 1.08 -16.20 14.25
C ASN A 129 -0.43 -16.19 14.00
N THR A 130 -1.02 -15.02 13.87
CA THR A 130 -2.44 -14.89 13.50
C THR A 130 -2.55 -14.83 11.98
N ILE A 131 -3.17 -15.85 11.40
CA ILE A 131 -3.49 -15.94 9.98
C ILE A 131 -4.91 -15.44 9.78
N ARG A 132 -5.08 -14.50 8.85
CA ARG A 132 -6.38 -14.09 8.34
C ARG A 132 -6.47 -14.39 6.85
N ALA A 133 -7.52 -15.08 6.43
CA ALA A 133 -7.77 -15.41 5.03
C ALA A 133 -9.08 -14.82 4.54
N ILE A 134 -9.07 -14.33 3.30
CA ILE A 134 -10.25 -13.86 2.55
C ILE A 134 -10.14 -14.29 1.09
N ALA A 135 -11.28 -14.39 0.42
CA ALA A 135 -11.35 -14.52 -1.03
C ALA A 135 -12.40 -13.58 -1.60
N PHE A 136 -12.14 -13.07 -2.80
CA PHE A 136 -13.05 -12.17 -3.49
C PHE A 136 -13.99 -12.93 -4.43
N ASN A 137 -15.11 -12.31 -4.80
CA ASN A 137 -15.92 -12.72 -5.94
C ASN A 137 -15.14 -12.56 -7.26
N GLY A 138 -15.62 -13.17 -8.35
CA GLY A 138 -14.87 -13.24 -9.61
C GLY A 138 -14.53 -11.89 -10.26
N ASP A 139 -15.26 -10.81 -9.94
CA ASP A 139 -14.98 -9.45 -10.41
C ASP A 139 -14.23 -8.58 -9.37
N ASN A 140 -13.78 -9.18 -8.26
CA ASN A 140 -13.06 -8.54 -7.16
C ASN A 140 -13.78 -7.36 -6.51
N THR A 141 -15.11 -7.29 -6.61
CA THR A 141 -15.89 -6.20 -6.02
C THR A 141 -16.37 -6.45 -4.60
N MET A 142 -16.28 -7.69 -4.11
CA MET A 142 -16.64 -8.04 -2.74
C MET A 142 -15.75 -9.17 -2.21
N GLN A 143 -15.27 -9.02 -0.97
CA GLN A 143 -14.54 -10.08 -0.25
C GLN A 143 -15.47 -10.87 0.68
N SER A 144 -15.08 -12.12 0.94
CA SER A 144 -15.69 -12.97 1.98
C SER A 144 -15.54 -12.35 3.36
N ASN A 145 -16.29 -12.86 4.33
CA ASN A 145 -15.98 -12.62 5.74
C ASN A 145 -14.57 -13.15 6.07
N ASP A 146 -13.95 -12.53 7.08
CA ASP A 146 -12.64 -12.94 7.56
C ASP A 146 -12.70 -14.34 8.17
N VAL A 147 -11.70 -15.16 7.86
CA VAL A 147 -11.45 -16.42 8.56
C VAL A 147 -10.11 -16.31 9.27
N LEU A 148 -10.11 -16.62 10.57
CA LEU A 148 -8.93 -16.54 11.42
C LEU A 148 -8.45 -17.93 11.83
N HIS A 149 -7.14 -18.10 11.90
CA HIS A 149 -6.49 -19.28 12.47
C HIS A 149 -5.18 -18.86 13.15
N GLU A 150 -4.83 -19.49 14.26
CA GLU A 150 -3.58 -19.21 14.97
C GLU A 150 -2.63 -20.40 14.89
N ILE A 151 -1.36 -20.10 14.63
CA ILE A 151 -0.26 -21.07 14.70
C ILE A 151 0.74 -20.58 15.73
N THR A 152 0.97 -21.35 16.78
CA THR A 152 2.08 -21.11 17.70
C THR A 152 3.34 -21.77 17.14
N ALA A 153 4.26 -20.97 16.63
CA ALA A 153 5.54 -21.46 16.14
C ALA A 153 6.60 -21.37 17.25
N SER A 154 7.39 -22.42 17.41
CA SER A 154 8.52 -22.45 18.35
C SER A 154 9.73 -23.05 17.65
N PHE A 155 10.64 -22.17 17.22
CA PHE A 155 11.87 -22.56 16.55
C PHE A 155 13.02 -21.65 17.01
N LYS A 156 14.26 -22.14 16.87
CA LYS A 156 15.45 -21.36 17.24
C LYS A 156 15.68 -20.27 16.18
N SER A 157 15.40 -19.03 16.53
CA SER A 157 15.83 -17.88 15.71
C SER A 157 17.27 -17.51 16.06
N LEU A 158 18.16 -17.59 15.07
CA LEU A 158 19.60 -17.40 15.26
C LEU A 158 20.08 -15.99 14.89
N THR A 159 19.23 -15.16 14.28
CA THR A 159 19.64 -13.87 13.71
C THR A 159 18.64 -12.78 14.05
N LYS A 160 19.14 -11.56 14.28
CA LYS A 160 18.28 -10.37 14.35
C LYS A 160 17.61 -10.13 12.98
N PRO A 161 16.47 -9.43 12.93
CA PRO A 161 15.83 -9.08 11.66
C PRO A 161 16.73 -8.15 10.83
N SER A 162 16.59 -8.21 9.51
CA SER A 162 17.22 -7.28 8.58
C SER A 162 16.24 -6.20 8.14
N LEU A 163 16.76 -5.01 7.83
CA LEU A 163 16.01 -3.98 7.11
C LEU A 163 16.36 -4.05 5.63
N ASN A 164 15.34 -4.05 4.80
CA ASN A 164 15.44 -4.17 3.36
C ASN A 164 14.64 -3.02 2.72
N ALA A 165 15.31 -2.15 1.99
CA ALA A 165 14.69 -1.00 1.36
C ALA A 165 14.90 -0.99 -0.15
N ILE A 166 13.89 -0.53 -0.88
CA ILE A 166 14.02 -0.05 -2.25
C ILE A 166 13.61 1.42 -2.29
N ILE A 167 14.52 2.25 -2.79
CA ILE A 167 14.40 3.71 -2.81
C ILE A 167 14.50 4.16 -4.26
N VAL A 168 13.44 4.80 -4.75
CA VAL A 168 13.28 5.21 -6.14
C VAL A 168 13.17 6.73 -6.20
N GLY A 169 13.98 7.37 -7.03
CA GLY A 169 13.89 8.82 -7.29
C GLY A 169 13.95 9.09 -8.79
N ILE A 170 12.91 9.70 -9.36
CA ILE A 170 12.82 9.86 -10.82
C ILE A 170 12.78 11.33 -11.20
N ASN A 171 13.95 11.86 -11.60
CA ASN A 171 14.03 13.19 -12.22
C ASN A 171 13.79 13.11 -13.72
N GLU A 172 14.41 12.13 -14.37
CA GLU A 172 14.47 12.06 -15.82
C GLU A 172 13.49 11.05 -16.42
N TYR A 173 12.68 11.54 -17.35
CA TYR A 173 11.68 10.76 -18.07
C TYR A 173 11.96 10.74 -19.58
N LYS A 174 11.33 9.78 -20.27
CA LYS A 174 11.30 9.72 -21.72
C LYS A 174 10.53 10.91 -22.29
N ASN A 175 9.45 11.32 -21.64
CA ASN A 175 8.74 12.56 -21.95
C ASN A 175 9.42 13.77 -21.28
N PRO A 176 9.94 14.76 -22.04
CA PRO A 176 10.60 15.94 -21.48
C PRO A 176 9.68 16.84 -20.63
N LYS A 177 8.35 16.71 -20.76
CA LYS A 177 7.39 17.50 -19.96
C LYS A 177 7.19 16.99 -18.53
N LEU A 178 7.74 15.81 -18.20
CA LEU A 178 7.59 15.17 -16.89
C LEU A 178 8.82 15.34 -16.00
N GLN A 179 9.81 16.14 -16.41
CA GLN A 179 11.08 16.25 -15.70
C GLN A 179 10.87 16.82 -14.29
N LEU A 180 11.47 16.18 -13.29
CA LEU A 180 11.49 16.64 -11.90
C LEU A 180 12.89 17.09 -11.50
N LYS A 181 12.96 17.97 -10.50
CA LYS A 181 14.23 18.54 -10.01
C LYS A 181 14.77 17.82 -8.77
N TYR A 182 13.88 17.45 -7.83
CA TYR A 182 14.26 17.05 -6.48
C TYR A 182 14.06 15.57 -6.16
N ALA A 183 13.45 14.77 -7.04
CA ALA A 183 13.14 13.37 -6.72
C ALA A 183 14.40 12.52 -6.46
N VAL A 184 15.49 12.78 -7.19
CA VAL A 184 16.78 12.12 -6.93
C VAL A 184 17.39 12.58 -5.62
N SER A 185 17.42 13.89 -5.33
CA SER A 185 17.99 14.39 -4.07
C SER A 185 17.18 13.93 -2.86
N ASP A 186 15.87 13.79 -2.99
CA ASP A 186 14.95 13.23 -2.00
C ASP A 186 15.26 11.76 -1.70
N ALA A 187 15.42 10.94 -2.74
CA ALA A 187 15.83 9.55 -2.59
C ALA A 187 17.18 9.40 -1.86
N GLU A 188 18.15 10.25 -2.19
CA GLU A 188 19.47 10.23 -1.55
C GLU A 188 19.43 10.71 -0.09
N LEU A 189 18.67 11.76 0.20
CA LEU A 189 18.47 12.24 1.56
C LEU A 189 17.81 11.17 2.44
N PHE A 190 16.79 10.51 1.92
CA PHE A 190 16.10 9.43 2.61
C PHE A 190 17.01 8.23 2.83
N GLU A 191 17.78 7.79 1.82
CA GLU A 191 18.75 6.70 1.93
C GLU A 191 19.76 6.96 3.06
N ASN A 192 20.41 8.14 3.03
CA ASN A 192 21.45 8.50 3.98
C ASN A 192 20.89 8.57 5.40
N THR A 193 19.71 9.17 5.56
CA THR A 193 19.03 9.24 6.85
C THR A 193 18.68 7.85 7.35
N LEU A 194 18.09 7.00 6.51
CA LEU A 194 17.69 5.64 6.89
C LEU A 194 18.90 4.81 7.36
N LYS A 195 20.03 4.87 6.64
CA LYS A 195 21.27 4.20 7.07
C LYS A 195 21.74 4.67 8.45
N ASN A 196 21.69 5.98 8.69
CA ASN A 196 22.16 6.57 9.94
C ASN A 196 21.26 6.21 11.13
N VAL A 197 19.95 6.38 11.00
CA VAL A 197 19.01 6.16 12.11
C VAL A 197 18.80 4.68 12.43
N THR A 198 19.11 3.78 11.49
CA THR A 198 18.97 2.32 11.66
C THR A 198 20.27 1.63 12.09
N ALA A 199 21.36 2.38 12.22
CA ALA A 199 22.67 1.85 12.60
C ALA A 199 22.60 1.07 13.93
N GLY A 200 23.00 -0.21 13.88
CA GLY A 200 22.98 -1.11 15.02
C GLY A 200 21.58 -1.48 15.55
N LEU A 201 20.50 -1.20 14.80
CA LEU A 201 19.15 -1.67 15.11
C LEU A 201 18.85 -3.05 14.49
N PHE A 202 19.35 -3.27 13.27
CA PHE A 202 19.13 -4.48 12.48
C PHE A 202 20.42 -5.27 12.30
N GLU A 203 20.29 -6.56 11.97
CA GLU A 203 21.43 -7.41 11.60
C GLU A 203 22.14 -6.84 10.36
N LYS A 204 21.33 -6.49 9.35
CA LYS A 204 21.78 -5.92 8.07
C LYS A 204 20.81 -4.84 7.63
N VAL A 205 21.33 -3.85 6.95
CA VAL A 205 20.56 -2.78 6.29
C VAL A 205 20.89 -2.83 4.80
N ASN A 206 20.01 -3.47 4.02
CA ASN A 206 20.16 -3.64 2.59
C ASN A 206 19.32 -2.60 1.86
N ILE A 207 19.95 -1.71 1.10
CA ILE A 207 19.25 -0.65 0.36
C ILE A 207 19.54 -0.79 -1.13
N LYS A 208 18.49 -0.94 -1.93
CA LYS A 208 18.52 -0.85 -3.38
C LYS A 208 18.07 0.56 -3.79
N LYS A 209 18.99 1.35 -4.35
CA LYS A 209 18.68 2.69 -4.87
C LYS A 209 18.53 2.68 -6.39
N LEU A 210 17.45 3.26 -6.90
CA LEU A 210 17.14 3.43 -8.33
C LEU A 210 16.89 4.92 -8.60
N ILE A 211 17.85 5.61 -9.23
CA ILE A 211 17.82 7.06 -9.42
C ILE A 211 18.20 7.54 -10.83
N THR A 212 18.52 6.64 -11.75
CA THR A 212 18.85 7.01 -13.14
C THR A 212 17.68 6.68 -14.05
N LYS A 213 17.57 7.37 -15.18
CA LYS A 213 16.50 7.12 -16.16
C LYS A 213 16.43 5.65 -16.59
N GLU A 214 17.56 4.98 -16.73
CA GLU A 214 17.65 3.58 -17.20
C GLU A 214 17.20 2.58 -16.14
N ASN A 215 17.40 2.88 -14.85
CA ASN A 215 17.08 1.96 -13.75
C ASN A 215 15.73 2.23 -13.09
N THR A 216 15.05 3.32 -13.46
CA THR A 216 13.74 3.72 -12.92
C THR A 216 12.57 3.41 -13.88
N THR A 217 12.78 2.47 -14.82
CA THR A 217 11.73 1.95 -15.70
C THR A 217 10.75 1.06 -14.93
N ASN A 218 9.51 0.94 -15.41
CA ASN A 218 8.53 0.05 -14.77
C ASN A 218 9.02 -1.41 -14.71
N GLU A 219 9.62 -1.92 -15.79
CA GLU A 219 10.18 -3.27 -15.84
C GLU A 219 11.23 -3.50 -14.74
N ASN A 220 12.19 -2.58 -14.59
CA ASN A 220 13.25 -2.73 -13.61
C ASN A 220 12.73 -2.59 -12.17
N ILE A 221 11.82 -1.65 -11.91
CA ILE A 221 11.19 -1.51 -10.59
C ILE A 221 10.41 -2.79 -10.21
N ILE A 222 9.64 -3.36 -11.15
CA ILE A 222 8.93 -4.63 -10.94
C ILE A 222 9.92 -5.77 -10.65
N LYS A 223 11.00 -5.88 -11.43
CA LYS A 223 12.03 -6.90 -11.25
C LYS A 223 12.68 -6.82 -9.87
N GLU A 224 13.09 -5.63 -9.44
CA GLU A 224 13.73 -5.43 -8.14
C GLU A 224 12.74 -5.68 -6.99
N LEU A 225 11.48 -5.25 -7.10
CA LEU A 225 10.45 -5.54 -6.10
C LEU A 225 10.18 -7.06 -5.94
N LYS A 226 10.24 -7.84 -7.03
CA LYS A 226 10.07 -9.30 -6.97
C LYS A 226 11.17 -10.00 -6.16
N ALA A 227 12.37 -9.43 -6.06
CA ALA A 227 13.47 -10.01 -5.28
C ALA A 227 13.15 -10.09 -3.77
N TYR A 228 12.29 -9.22 -3.25
CA TYR A 228 11.90 -9.19 -1.84
C TYR A 228 10.90 -10.28 -1.44
N LYS A 229 10.45 -11.14 -2.37
CA LYS A 229 9.69 -12.36 -2.04
C LYS A 229 10.48 -13.35 -1.18
N ALA A 230 11.80 -13.22 -1.12
CA ALA A 230 12.68 -14.06 -0.32
C ALA A 230 12.78 -13.64 1.16
N LEU A 231 12.25 -12.47 1.55
CA LEU A 231 12.34 -11.95 2.92
C LEU A 231 11.67 -12.87 3.96
N ASN A 232 12.04 -12.69 5.22
CA ASN A 232 11.41 -13.37 6.34
C ASN A 232 10.34 -12.48 7.00
N PRO A 233 9.33 -13.08 7.66
CA PRO A 233 8.25 -12.32 8.31
C PRO A 233 8.69 -11.29 9.35
N ASP A 234 9.81 -11.53 10.02
CA ASP A 234 10.36 -10.62 11.05
C ASP A 234 11.17 -9.44 10.48
N ASP A 235 11.60 -9.53 9.22
CA ASP A 235 12.33 -8.46 8.53
C ASP A 235 11.45 -7.20 8.37
N VAL A 236 12.12 -6.06 8.17
CA VAL A 236 11.48 -4.79 7.85
C VAL A 236 11.64 -4.51 6.36
N PHE A 237 10.53 -4.23 5.68
CA PHE A 237 10.54 -3.78 4.30
C PHE A 237 10.16 -2.29 4.21
N VAL A 238 10.96 -1.52 3.47
CA VAL A 238 10.71 -0.11 3.19
C VAL A 238 10.65 0.12 1.68
N PHE A 239 9.57 0.71 1.20
CA PHE A 239 9.51 1.25 -0.16
C PHE A 239 9.43 2.77 -0.09
N PHE A 240 10.37 3.46 -0.71
CA PHE A 240 10.33 4.90 -0.89
C PHE A 240 10.31 5.19 -2.38
N VAL A 241 9.41 6.07 -2.82
CA VAL A 241 9.42 6.61 -4.17
C VAL A 241 9.13 8.10 -4.19
N ALA A 242 9.99 8.85 -4.87
CA ALA A 242 9.77 10.24 -5.27
C ALA A 242 9.62 10.30 -6.80
N SER A 243 8.45 10.73 -7.28
CA SER A 243 8.11 10.67 -8.71
C SER A 243 6.83 11.46 -9.05
N HIS A 244 6.30 11.31 -10.25
CA HIS A 244 4.96 11.71 -10.62
C HIS A 244 3.93 10.61 -10.32
N GLY A 245 2.73 11.02 -9.94
CA GLY A 245 1.55 10.17 -9.81
C GLY A 245 0.40 10.73 -10.64
N THR A 246 -0.50 9.86 -11.08
CA THR A 246 -1.78 10.29 -11.66
C THR A 246 -2.84 9.23 -11.38
N VAL A 247 -4.09 9.65 -11.32
CA VAL A 247 -5.23 8.73 -11.44
C VAL A 247 -5.76 8.84 -12.86
N ASP A 248 -5.98 7.69 -13.49
CA ASP A 248 -6.65 7.57 -14.78
C ASP A 248 -7.64 6.40 -14.71
N ASP A 249 -8.86 6.60 -15.22
CA ASP A 249 -9.90 5.55 -15.24
C ASP A 249 -10.17 4.88 -13.87
N GLY A 250 -10.07 5.68 -12.79
CA GLY A 250 -10.26 5.21 -11.41
C GLY A 250 -9.13 4.39 -10.81
N GLU A 251 -7.99 4.24 -11.50
CA GLU A 251 -6.79 3.57 -11.02
C GLU A 251 -5.63 4.55 -10.88
N TYR A 252 -4.87 4.44 -9.78
CA TYR A 252 -3.65 5.19 -9.59
C TYR A 252 -2.48 4.57 -10.38
N PHE A 253 -1.66 5.43 -10.99
CA PHE A 253 -0.44 5.05 -11.69
C PHE A 253 0.75 5.83 -11.13
N LEU A 254 1.78 5.10 -10.72
CA LEU A 254 3.11 5.66 -10.49
C LEU A 254 3.81 5.82 -11.85
N ILE A 255 4.15 7.05 -12.22
CA ILE A 255 4.77 7.35 -13.51
C ILE A 255 6.25 6.99 -13.46
N THR A 256 6.71 6.08 -14.33
CA THR A 256 8.10 5.65 -14.38
C THR A 256 8.86 6.33 -15.52
N SER A 257 10.19 6.25 -15.50
CA SER A 257 11.05 7.01 -16.43
C SER A 257 10.83 6.67 -17.90
N ASN A 258 10.34 5.48 -18.22
CA ASN A 258 10.06 5.04 -19.59
C ASN A 258 8.75 5.58 -20.16
N VAL A 259 7.92 6.27 -19.36
CA VAL A 259 6.66 6.87 -19.83
C VAL A 259 6.96 7.99 -20.84
N GLY A 260 6.59 7.74 -22.10
CA GLY A 260 6.72 8.71 -23.19
C GLY A 260 5.48 9.57 -23.43
N SER A 261 4.33 9.17 -22.89
CA SER A 261 3.04 9.85 -23.07
C SER A 261 2.11 9.56 -21.89
N THR A 262 1.36 10.56 -21.45
CA THR A 262 0.36 10.45 -20.37
C THR A 262 -1.03 10.07 -20.88
N ARG A 263 -1.15 9.63 -22.15
CA ARG A 263 -2.40 9.05 -22.66
C ARG A 263 -2.70 7.73 -21.95
N THR A 264 -3.97 7.48 -21.65
CA THR A 264 -4.47 6.29 -20.94
C THR A 264 -3.86 4.98 -21.44
N GLU A 265 -3.82 4.76 -22.76
CA GLU A 265 -3.32 3.49 -23.31
C GLU A 265 -1.82 3.29 -23.04
N LYS A 266 -1.06 4.38 -22.98
CA LYS A 266 0.39 4.36 -22.70
C LYS A 266 0.71 4.31 -21.22
N LEU A 267 -0.10 4.92 -20.36
CA LEU A 267 0.03 4.77 -18.91
C LEU A 267 -0.13 3.32 -18.49
N LYS A 268 -1.11 2.61 -19.06
CA LYS A 268 -1.37 1.19 -18.78
C LYS A 268 -0.19 0.27 -19.16
N THR A 269 0.70 0.68 -20.08
CA THR A 269 1.87 -0.12 -20.51
C THR A 269 3.17 0.32 -19.88
N ASP A 270 3.39 1.63 -19.77
CA ASP A 270 4.71 2.19 -19.47
C ASP A 270 4.84 2.62 -18.01
N ALA A 271 3.74 2.93 -17.31
CA ALA A 271 3.73 3.28 -15.89
C ALA A 271 3.57 2.04 -14.99
N LEU A 272 3.59 2.22 -13.68
CA LEU A 272 3.30 1.16 -12.71
C LEU A 272 1.89 1.35 -12.11
N PRO A 273 0.90 0.52 -12.50
CA PRO A 273 -0.45 0.60 -11.96
C PRO A 273 -0.49 0.21 -10.48
N GLN A 274 -1.43 0.79 -9.73
CA GLN A 274 -1.67 0.48 -8.32
C GLN A 274 -1.95 -1.00 -8.10
N GLY A 275 -2.68 -1.66 -9.00
CA GLY A 275 -2.92 -3.09 -8.92
C GLY A 275 -1.62 -3.90 -8.90
N MET A 276 -0.64 -3.53 -9.72
CA MET A 276 0.67 -4.19 -9.75
C MET A 276 1.50 -3.86 -8.52
N LEU A 277 1.51 -2.60 -8.07
CA LEU A 277 2.19 -2.21 -6.83
C LEU A 277 1.63 -2.97 -5.61
N LYS A 278 0.30 -3.08 -5.53
CA LYS A 278 -0.41 -3.88 -4.53
C LYS A 278 0.03 -5.33 -4.55
N GLU A 279 0.04 -5.97 -5.73
CA GLU A 279 0.45 -7.38 -5.87
C GLU A 279 1.91 -7.60 -5.46
N LEU A 280 2.82 -6.72 -5.86
CA LEU A 280 4.24 -6.82 -5.52
C LEU A 280 4.45 -6.71 -4.01
N ILE A 281 3.87 -5.70 -3.37
CA ILE A 281 4.04 -5.44 -1.92
C ILE A 281 3.31 -6.49 -1.08
N ALA A 282 2.10 -6.90 -1.47
CA ALA A 282 1.32 -7.90 -0.73
C ALA A 282 2.01 -9.27 -0.69
N ASN A 283 2.82 -9.59 -1.71
CA ASN A 283 3.56 -10.85 -1.79
C ASN A 283 4.96 -10.80 -1.16
N ILE A 284 5.32 -9.71 -0.48
CA ILE A 284 6.52 -9.66 0.37
C ILE A 284 6.17 -10.26 1.73
N PRO A 285 6.84 -11.33 2.20
CA PRO A 285 6.46 -12.04 3.45
C PRO A 285 6.62 -11.21 4.73
N ALA A 286 7.36 -10.11 4.70
CA ALA A 286 7.59 -9.25 5.86
C ALA A 286 6.28 -8.75 6.48
N THR A 287 6.17 -8.84 7.80
CA THR A 287 4.99 -8.32 8.53
C THR A 287 5.10 -6.83 8.86
N LYS A 288 6.31 -6.27 8.75
CA LYS A 288 6.63 -4.86 9.00
C LYS A 288 6.95 -4.17 7.69
N LYS A 289 6.00 -3.37 7.20
CA LYS A 289 6.09 -2.66 5.91
C LYS A 289 5.84 -1.17 6.10
N LEU A 290 6.78 -0.35 5.65
CA LEU A 290 6.63 1.10 5.55
C LEU A 290 6.71 1.50 4.09
N ILE A 291 5.65 2.11 3.57
CA ILE A 291 5.53 2.53 2.18
C ILE A 291 5.43 4.05 2.17
N ILE A 292 6.32 4.70 1.43
CA ILE A 292 6.41 6.16 1.32
C ILE A 292 6.31 6.53 -0.16
N ILE A 293 5.29 7.31 -0.49
CA ILE A 293 4.97 7.69 -1.88
C ILE A 293 4.93 9.23 -1.95
N ASP A 294 6.07 9.82 -2.26
CA ASP A 294 6.21 11.26 -2.53
C ASP A 294 5.93 11.52 -4.01
N THR A 295 4.66 11.41 -4.40
CA THR A 295 4.23 11.71 -5.76
C THR A 295 3.55 13.07 -5.85
N CYS A 296 4.10 13.93 -6.69
CA CYS A 296 3.40 15.15 -7.11
C CYS A 296 2.46 14.78 -8.25
N SER A 297 1.19 15.16 -8.14
CA SER A 297 0.22 14.90 -9.20
C SER A 297 0.71 15.52 -10.51
N ALA A 298 0.90 14.71 -11.55
CA ALA A 298 1.26 15.19 -12.89
C ALA A 298 0.09 15.96 -13.57
N GLY A 299 -1.05 16.10 -12.88
CA GLY A 299 -2.29 16.70 -13.36
C GLY A 299 -2.26 18.22 -13.59
N ALA A 300 -1.10 18.87 -13.66
CA ALA A 300 -0.97 20.30 -13.97
C ALA A 300 -1.21 20.63 -15.47
N LEU A 301 -2.27 20.08 -16.04
CA LEU A 301 -2.87 20.54 -17.30
C LEU A 301 -4.23 21.24 -17.00
N GLY A 302 -4.19 22.31 -16.21
CA GLY A 302 -5.28 23.29 -16.07
C GLY A 302 -6.42 22.96 -15.09
N GLU A 303 -7.01 24.01 -14.52
CA GLU A 303 -8.13 23.96 -13.54
C GLU A 303 -9.36 23.19 -14.05
N ALA A 304 -9.61 23.20 -15.37
CA ALA A 304 -10.72 22.45 -15.97
C ALA A 304 -10.55 20.92 -15.88
N ILE A 305 -9.31 20.41 -15.83
CA ILE A 305 -9.03 18.99 -15.64
C ILE A 305 -9.20 18.58 -14.17
N GLN A 306 -9.00 19.50 -13.22
CA GLN A 306 -9.15 19.22 -11.79
C GLN A 306 -10.62 19.00 -11.41
N VAL A 307 -11.54 19.75 -12.02
CA VAL A 307 -12.99 19.52 -11.93
C VAL A 307 -13.41 18.23 -12.67
N ALA A 308 -12.77 17.93 -13.80
CA ALA A 308 -12.96 16.64 -14.49
C ALA A 308 -12.43 15.44 -13.67
N MET A 309 -11.35 15.60 -12.90
CA MET A 309 -10.79 14.56 -12.02
C MET A 309 -11.69 14.28 -10.81
N LEU A 310 -12.35 15.30 -10.26
CA LEU A 310 -13.38 15.13 -9.23
C LEU A 310 -14.62 14.38 -9.76
N THR A 311 -14.84 14.37 -11.07
CA THR A 311 -16.02 13.78 -11.71
C THR A 311 -15.74 12.46 -12.45
N ARG A 312 -14.48 12.05 -12.64
CA ARG A 312 -14.12 10.88 -13.47
C ARG A 312 -13.25 9.80 -12.79
N GLY A 313 -12.94 9.88 -11.50
CA GLY A 313 -12.09 8.85 -10.89
C GLY A 313 -11.99 8.85 -9.36
N MET A 314 -11.35 7.80 -8.84
CA MET A 314 -10.95 7.68 -7.44
C MET A 314 -9.87 8.73 -7.11
N SER A 315 -9.90 9.36 -5.93
CA SER A 315 -8.79 10.26 -5.54
C SER A 315 -7.50 9.50 -5.18
N GLU A 316 -6.33 10.12 -5.34
CA GLU A 316 -5.04 9.53 -4.93
C GLU A 316 -5.03 9.13 -3.43
N ASP A 317 -5.61 9.97 -2.56
CA ASP A 317 -5.81 9.65 -1.12
C ASP A 317 -6.61 8.36 -0.92
N THR A 318 -7.68 8.19 -1.69
CA THR A 318 -8.52 6.98 -1.63
C THR A 318 -7.77 5.75 -2.12
N ALA A 319 -6.99 5.90 -3.20
CA ALA A 319 -6.10 4.85 -3.70
C ALA A 319 -5.09 4.41 -2.62
N MET A 320 -4.42 5.35 -1.95
CA MET A 320 -3.45 5.04 -0.90
C MET A 320 -4.09 4.34 0.30
N LYS A 321 -5.30 4.74 0.72
CA LYS A 321 -6.04 4.08 1.80
C LYS A 321 -6.48 2.66 1.44
N ILE A 322 -6.88 2.42 0.20
CA ILE A 322 -7.19 1.08 -0.31
C ILE A 322 -5.92 0.22 -0.33
N LEU A 323 -4.81 0.76 -0.86
CA LEU A 323 -3.52 0.06 -0.91
C LEU A 323 -3.05 -0.34 0.49
N SER A 324 -3.06 0.60 1.44
CA SER A 324 -2.64 0.38 2.83
C SER A 324 -3.39 -0.75 3.51
N ARG A 325 -4.73 -0.79 3.40
CA ARG A 325 -5.53 -1.90 3.97
C ARG A 325 -5.29 -3.20 3.22
N ALA A 326 -5.17 -3.14 1.90
CA ALA A 326 -5.00 -4.34 1.08
C ALA A 326 -3.69 -5.06 1.42
N VAL A 327 -2.59 -4.32 1.62
CA VAL A 327 -1.27 -4.91 1.93
C VAL A 327 -0.98 -4.99 3.43
N GLY A 328 -1.77 -4.32 4.28
CA GLY A 328 -1.59 -4.29 5.73
C GLY A 328 -0.35 -3.52 6.18
N SER A 329 -0.09 -2.36 5.57
CA SER A 329 1.12 -1.54 5.84
C SER A 329 0.80 -0.10 6.22
N THR A 330 1.75 0.55 6.89
CA THR A 330 1.76 2.01 7.01
C THR A 330 2.14 2.62 5.67
N ILE A 331 1.30 3.51 5.15
CA ILE A 331 1.54 4.29 3.94
C ILE A 331 1.53 5.77 4.30
N LEU A 332 2.61 6.47 3.93
CA LEU A 332 2.75 7.91 4.03
C LEU A 332 2.89 8.44 2.61
N SER A 333 2.05 9.39 2.21
CA SER A 333 2.13 9.98 0.86
C SER A 333 2.09 11.48 0.91
N ALA A 334 2.91 12.13 0.09
CA ALA A 334 2.77 13.54 -0.19
C ALA A 334 1.44 13.70 -0.94
N SER A 335 0.46 14.35 -0.35
CA SER A 335 -0.81 14.59 -1.03
C SER A 335 -1.08 16.08 -1.11
N THR A 336 -1.62 16.47 -2.26
CA THR A 336 -2.22 17.76 -2.70
C THR A 336 -1.60 18.32 -3.97
N SER A 337 -2.50 18.50 -4.93
CA SER A 337 -2.32 19.07 -6.25
C SER A 337 -2.39 20.60 -6.18
N LEU A 338 -1.30 21.27 -5.83
CA LEU A 338 -1.16 22.69 -6.08
C LEU A 338 0.12 22.93 -6.88
N GLN A 339 -0.06 23.73 -7.95
CA GLN A 339 0.74 23.89 -9.16
C GLN A 339 2.23 24.24 -9.00
N GLU A 340 2.81 24.26 -7.80
CA GLU A 340 4.10 24.88 -7.56
C GLU A 340 4.99 24.10 -6.57
N ALA A 341 5.04 22.77 -6.70
CA ALA A 341 6.17 21.98 -6.19
C ALA A 341 7.50 22.27 -6.93
N VAL A 342 7.64 23.49 -7.48
CA VAL A 342 8.76 23.92 -8.32
C VAL A 342 9.89 24.50 -7.45
N GLU A 343 9.57 25.09 -6.30
CA GLU A 343 10.58 25.77 -5.49
C GLU A 343 11.41 24.81 -4.64
N GLY A 344 10.80 23.72 -4.14
CA GLY A 344 11.43 22.81 -3.18
C GLY A 344 11.74 23.51 -1.85
N TYR A 345 12.12 22.74 -0.84
CA TYR A 345 12.56 23.25 0.46
C TYR A 345 13.94 22.68 0.79
N GLN A 346 14.93 23.56 0.93
CA GLN A 346 16.33 23.19 1.21
C GLN A 346 16.93 22.18 0.21
N GLY A 347 16.55 22.27 -1.08
CA GLY A 347 17.04 21.35 -2.13
C GLY A 347 16.29 20.02 -2.24
N HIS A 348 15.14 19.92 -1.56
CA HIS A 348 14.34 18.70 -1.43
C HIS A 348 12.84 18.97 -1.60
N GLY A 349 12.03 17.94 -1.82
CA GLY A 349 10.59 18.02 -1.61
C GLY A 349 10.25 18.32 -0.15
N LEU A 350 9.25 19.17 0.11
CA LEU A 350 8.87 19.55 1.47
C LEU A 350 8.48 18.32 2.31
N PHE A 351 7.71 17.41 1.73
CA PHE A 351 7.30 16.18 2.39
C PHE A 351 8.50 15.32 2.78
N THR A 352 9.41 15.04 1.83
CA THR A 352 10.62 14.26 2.11
C THR A 352 11.50 14.92 3.17
N TYR A 353 11.64 16.25 3.13
CA TYR A 353 12.38 16.99 4.16
C TYR A 353 11.80 16.76 5.55
N VAL A 354 10.49 16.98 5.72
CA VAL A 354 9.82 16.80 7.02
C VAL A 354 9.91 15.35 7.47
N LEU A 355 9.66 14.39 6.59
CA LEU A 355 9.78 12.95 6.88
C LEU A 355 11.16 12.59 7.46
N VAL A 356 12.22 13.08 6.82
CA VAL A 356 13.60 12.83 7.24
C VAL A 356 13.92 13.47 8.59
N GLU A 357 13.43 14.69 8.83
CA GLU A 357 13.58 15.36 10.12
C GLU A 357 12.83 14.61 11.25
N GLY A 358 11.67 14.03 10.94
CA GLY A 358 10.96 13.12 11.84
C GLY A 358 11.79 11.89 12.19
N LEU A 359 12.36 11.22 11.17
CA LEU A 359 13.22 10.05 11.34
C LEU A 359 14.49 10.32 12.17
N LYS A 360 15.08 11.51 12.03
CA LYS A 360 16.24 11.95 12.84
C LYS A 360 15.89 12.16 14.32
N GLY A 361 14.61 12.13 14.67
CA GLY A 361 14.14 12.03 16.04
C GLY A 361 13.13 13.08 16.46
N LYS A 362 12.77 14.05 15.61
CA LYS A 362 11.71 15.00 15.93
C LYS A 362 10.33 14.33 16.07
N ALA A 363 10.17 13.13 15.52
CA ALA A 363 8.97 12.33 15.69
C ALA A 363 8.90 11.58 17.04
N ASP A 364 10.00 11.38 17.76
CA ASP A 364 10.03 10.66 19.06
C ASP A 364 9.50 11.54 20.20
N LYS A 365 8.20 11.87 20.14
CA LYS A 365 7.51 12.67 21.17
C LYS A 365 7.55 11.99 22.54
N GLY A 366 7.55 10.66 22.56
CA GLY A 366 7.61 9.85 23.78
C GLY A 366 9.01 9.77 24.40
N LYS A 367 10.06 10.25 23.71
CA LYS A 367 11.47 10.15 24.12
C LYS A 367 11.87 8.70 24.47
N THR A 368 11.38 7.77 23.66
CA THR A 368 11.61 6.34 23.86
C THR A 368 12.99 5.88 23.39
N GLY A 369 13.73 6.75 22.68
CA GLY A 369 14.98 6.39 22.03
C GLY A 369 14.76 5.81 20.63
N TYR A 370 13.52 5.75 20.16
CA TYR A 370 13.14 5.17 18.88
C TYR A 370 12.01 5.99 18.24
N VAL A 371 12.02 6.06 16.91
CA VAL A 371 10.88 6.55 16.12
C VAL A 371 10.08 5.34 15.63
N LYS A 372 8.82 5.23 16.01
CA LYS A 372 7.87 4.25 15.45
C LYS A 372 7.18 4.80 14.20
N THR A 373 6.67 3.92 13.36
CA THR A 373 5.92 4.30 12.16
C THR A 373 4.70 5.18 12.44
N THR A 374 4.01 4.98 13.56
CA THR A 374 2.87 5.83 13.98
C THR A 374 3.31 7.21 14.43
N GLU A 375 4.41 7.30 15.17
CA GLU A 375 4.97 8.59 15.59
C GLU A 375 5.48 9.40 14.40
N LEU A 376 6.11 8.72 13.45
CA LEU A 376 6.52 9.34 12.18
C LEU A 376 5.32 9.84 11.39
N ALA A 377 4.24 9.05 11.33
CA ALA A 377 3.01 9.42 10.67
C ALA A 377 2.39 10.68 11.29
N ASP A 378 2.24 10.70 12.62
CA ASP A 378 1.71 11.85 13.37
C ASP A 378 2.57 13.11 13.19
N TYR A 379 3.90 12.96 13.16
CA TYR A 379 4.82 14.06 12.93
C TYR A 379 4.67 14.65 11.53
N VAL A 380 4.64 13.81 10.50
CA VAL A 380 4.49 14.25 9.12
C VAL A 380 3.12 14.92 8.91
N ASP A 381 2.05 14.35 9.47
CA ASP A 381 0.69 14.91 9.39
C ASP A 381 0.58 16.32 10.00
N SER A 382 1.29 16.57 11.09
CA SER A 382 1.27 17.85 11.79
C SER A 382 2.22 18.90 11.20
N GLU A 383 3.43 18.51 10.80
CA GLU A 383 4.47 19.47 10.44
C GLU A 383 4.44 19.88 8.95
N VAL A 384 4.00 19.01 8.05
CA VAL A 384 3.92 19.34 6.62
C VAL A 384 3.00 20.54 6.37
N PRO A 385 1.74 20.58 6.87
CA PRO A 385 0.85 21.72 6.65
C PRO A 385 1.40 23.02 7.24
N VAL A 386 1.96 22.95 8.46
CA VAL A 386 2.51 24.12 9.16
C VAL A 386 3.69 24.71 8.38
N LEU A 387 4.62 23.87 7.92
CA LEU A 387 5.79 24.34 7.20
C LEU A 387 5.44 24.81 5.79
N ALA A 388 4.50 24.15 5.11
CA ALA A 388 4.00 24.57 3.80
C ALA A 388 3.39 25.97 3.86
N GLU A 389 2.53 26.23 4.83
CA GLU A 389 1.91 27.53 5.02
C GLU A 389 2.95 28.60 5.37
N LYS A 390 3.91 28.27 6.25
CA LYS A 390 4.95 29.20 6.65
C LYS A 390 5.82 29.64 5.49
N VAL A 391 6.30 28.68 4.69
CA VAL A 391 7.32 28.88 3.64
C VAL A 391 6.70 29.29 2.31
N PHE A 392 5.65 28.59 1.87
CA PHE A 392 5.08 28.75 0.53
C PHE A 392 3.74 29.49 0.53
N LYS A 393 3.19 29.86 1.71
CA LYS A 393 1.84 30.47 1.85
C LYS A 393 0.74 29.62 1.21
N LYS A 394 0.91 28.30 1.28
CA LYS A 394 0.04 27.30 0.67
C LYS A 394 -0.13 26.13 1.61
N SER A 395 -1.31 25.52 1.57
CA SER A 395 -1.55 24.29 2.32
C SER A 395 -1.07 23.07 1.56
N GLN A 396 -0.33 22.20 2.23
CA GLN A 396 -0.01 20.84 1.79
C GLN A 396 -0.44 19.87 2.88
N TYR A 397 -1.23 18.85 2.55
CA TYR A 397 -1.75 17.87 3.51
C TYR A 397 -1.36 16.45 3.10
N PRO A 398 -0.46 15.78 3.84
CA PRO A 398 -0.08 14.41 3.50
C PRO A 398 -1.26 13.44 3.65
N THR A 399 -1.24 12.36 2.89
CA THR A 399 -2.13 11.21 3.14
C THR A 399 -1.44 10.24 4.08
N ILE A 400 -2.09 9.98 5.20
CA ILE A 400 -1.64 9.02 6.20
C ILE A 400 -2.62 7.86 6.26
N SER A 401 -2.11 6.64 6.06
CA SER A 401 -2.89 5.42 6.25
C SER A 401 -2.07 4.40 7.03
N ILE A 402 -2.48 4.16 8.27
CA ILE A 402 -1.82 3.21 9.16
C ILE A 402 -2.63 1.92 9.14
N SER A 403 -1.99 0.83 8.70
CA SER A 403 -2.51 -0.52 8.79
C SER A 403 -1.38 -1.47 9.22
N GLY A 404 -1.74 -2.58 9.85
CA GLY A 404 -0.77 -3.52 10.42
C GLY A 404 -0.24 -3.05 11.78
N GLN A 405 0.93 -3.54 12.16
CA GLN A 405 1.55 -3.25 13.46
C GLN A 405 2.47 -2.03 13.38
N ALA A 406 2.51 -1.23 14.45
CA ALA A 406 3.52 -0.19 14.61
C ALA A 406 4.88 -0.82 14.96
N PHE A 407 5.96 -0.35 14.36
CA PHE A 407 7.31 -0.85 14.64
C PHE A 407 8.36 0.28 14.62
N PRO A 408 9.46 0.14 15.37
CA PRO A 408 10.59 1.07 15.29
C PRO A 408 11.22 1.09 13.90
N ILE A 409 11.47 2.28 13.36
CA ILE A 409 12.12 2.49 12.06
C ILE A 409 13.41 3.33 12.15
N GLY A 410 13.72 3.87 13.33
CA GLY A 410 14.97 4.57 13.61
C GLY A 410 15.21 4.70 15.10
N LYS A 411 16.47 4.90 15.49
CA LYS A 411 16.91 5.28 16.84
C LYS A 411 17.06 6.79 16.94
N THR A 412 16.72 7.34 18.09
CA THR A 412 16.95 8.73 18.47
C THR A 412 18.02 8.77 19.56
N GLY A 413 18.96 9.71 19.45
CA GLY A 413 20.04 9.86 20.42
C GLY A 413 21.36 9.19 20.03
N LYS A 414 22.37 10.03 19.80
CA LYS A 414 23.69 9.87 20.41
C LYS A 414 23.87 10.98 21.42
#